data_AF-A0A4Y7SWX7-F1
#
_entry.id   AF-A0A4Y7SWX7-F1
#
_cell.length_a   1.000
_cell.length_b   1.000
_cell.length_c   1.000
_cell.angle_alpha   90.00
_cell.angle_beta   90.00
_cell.angle_gamma   90.00
#
_symmetry.space_group_name_H-M   'P 1'
#
loop_
_entity.id
_entity.type
_entity.pdbx_description
1 polymer ?
#
loop_
_entity_poly.entity_id
_entity_poly.type
_entity_poly.pdbx_seq_one_letter_code
_entity_poly.pdbx_strand_id
1 'polypeptide(L)'
;MPAAASATRRNRTSHLSKLASSKLSGPYALPLRPDSEESDDAWSDSQSVNTGSWRALDLSKLDEPKDYQFQSGSRVWVRTSEHNWRLGKVVKDQSRRRPLARNPTQEADYYQVQFGVNGKMNTRKYFAPLNGEMKPDTHLIREMLQLGGWSDFLATGETGVGLIESPPS
;
A
#
# COMPACT_ATOMS: atom_id res chain seq x y z
N MET A 1 27.17 -31.44 -42.97
CA MET A 1 26.63 -32.12 -41.76
C MET A 1 25.44 -31.31 -41.26
N PRO A 2 24.33 -31.95 -40.88
CA PRO A 2 22.96 -31.56 -41.23
C PRO A 2 22.27 -30.53 -40.32
N ALA A 3 21.23 -29.93 -40.89
CA ALA A 3 20.22 -29.07 -40.28
C ALA A 3 19.27 -29.82 -39.33
N ALA A 4 18.66 -29.09 -38.39
CA ALA A 4 17.29 -29.37 -37.94
C ALA A 4 16.68 -28.16 -37.22
N ALA A 5 15.68 -27.57 -37.88
CA ALA A 5 14.66 -26.72 -37.28
C ALA A 5 13.72 -27.55 -36.38
N SER A 6 13.00 -26.89 -35.45
CA SER A 6 11.66 -27.21 -34.91
C SER A 6 11.55 -26.74 -33.46
N ALA A 7 10.41 -26.32 -32.92
CA ALA A 7 9.11 -25.96 -33.46
C ALA A 7 8.35 -25.23 -32.33
N THR A 8 7.57 -24.25 -32.74
CA THR A 8 6.51 -23.58 -31.98
C THR A 8 5.53 -24.60 -31.37
N ARG A 9 5.17 -24.44 -30.09
CA ARG A 9 3.89 -24.95 -29.57
C ARG A 9 3.15 -23.89 -28.77
N ARG A 10 1.96 -23.57 -29.28
CA ARG A 10 0.98 -22.61 -28.78
C ARG A 10 -0.02 -23.30 -27.85
N ASN A 11 -0.65 -22.47 -27.03
CA ASN A 11 -2.02 -22.55 -26.49
C ASN A 11 -2.38 -23.64 -25.49
N ARG A 12 -2.85 -23.18 -24.33
CA ARG A 12 -4.05 -23.76 -23.70
C ARG A 12 -4.89 -22.66 -23.04
N THR A 13 -5.97 -22.31 -23.74
CA THR A 13 -7.18 -21.67 -23.25
C THR A 13 -8.05 -22.72 -22.56
N SER A 14 -8.69 -22.37 -21.44
CA SER A 14 -9.91 -22.97 -20.86
C SER A 14 -10.03 -22.50 -19.40
N HIS A 15 -11.17 -22.21 -18.79
CA HIS A 15 -12.54 -21.94 -19.22
C HIS A 15 -13.21 -21.23 -18.02
N LEU A 16 -14.17 -20.34 -18.31
CA LEU A 16 -15.10 -19.75 -17.35
C LEU A 16 -15.94 -20.81 -16.60
N SER A 17 -16.22 -20.57 -15.33
CA SER A 17 -17.45 -20.93 -14.60
C SER A 17 -17.56 -19.93 -13.44
N LYS A 18 -18.47 -18.95 -13.39
CA LYS A 18 -19.93 -18.85 -13.55
C LYS A 18 -20.71 -19.36 -12.33
N LEU A 19 -21.13 -18.39 -11.52
CA LEU A 19 -22.36 -18.28 -10.71
C LEU A 19 -22.67 -19.37 -9.68
N ALA A 20 -22.73 -18.96 -8.41
CA ALA A 20 -23.82 -19.35 -7.52
C ALA A 20 -24.15 -18.18 -6.59
N SER A 21 -25.36 -17.67 -6.78
CA SER A 21 -26.05 -16.72 -5.92
C SER A 21 -27.04 -17.54 -5.09
N SER A 22 -27.05 -17.36 -3.78
CA SER A 22 -28.13 -17.86 -2.91
C SER A 22 -28.49 -16.78 -1.90
N LYS A 23 -29.67 -16.21 -2.17
CA LYS A 23 -30.52 -15.37 -1.31
C LYS A 23 -31.17 -16.22 -0.20
N LEU A 24 -31.84 -15.49 0.71
CA LEU A 24 -32.90 -15.91 1.67
C LEU A 24 -32.34 -16.44 2.99
N SER A 25 -32.92 -16.17 4.16
CA SER A 25 -34.08 -15.39 4.60
C SER A 25 -34.05 -15.53 6.13
N GLY A 26 -34.23 -14.45 6.88
CA GLY A 26 -34.39 -14.52 8.32
C GLY A 26 -34.96 -13.22 8.89
N PRO A 27 -36.29 -13.12 9.04
CA PRO A 27 -36.92 -11.99 9.70
C PRO A 27 -36.93 -12.22 11.21
N TYR A 28 -35.87 -11.79 11.90
CA TYR A 28 -35.93 -11.64 13.36
C TYR A 28 -36.54 -10.28 13.68
N ALA A 29 -37.87 -10.28 13.76
CA ALA A 29 -38.63 -9.21 14.37
C ALA A 29 -38.28 -9.18 15.87
N LEU A 30 -37.60 -8.12 16.31
CA LEU A 30 -37.45 -7.81 17.73
C LEU A 30 -38.51 -6.76 18.12
N PRO A 31 -39.23 -6.97 19.24
CA PRO A 31 -40.23 -6.04 19.73
C PRO A 31 -39.60 -4.73 20.20
N LEU A 32 -40.18 -3.63 19.73
CA LEU A 32 -39.93 -2.26 20.15
C LEU A 32 -40.14 -2.13 21.67
N ARG A 33 -39.10 -1.72 22.40
CA ARG A 33 -39.22 -1.26 23.78
C ARG A 33 -39.32 0.27 23.80
N PRO A 34 -40.20 0.84 24.63
CA PRO A 34 -40.40 2.28 24.76
C PRO A 34 -39.23 2.97 25.46
N ASP A 35 -38.99 4.21 25.02
CA ASP A 35 -38.09 5.23 25.57
C ASP A 35 -37.88 5.15 27.08
N SER A 36 -36.62 5.07 27.49
CA SER A 36 -36.17 5.59 28.78
C SER A 36 -35.25 6.77 28.50
N GLU A 37 -35.75 7.91 28.94
CA GLU A 37 -35.20 9.24 28.85
C GLU A 37 -33.93 9.36 29.70
N GLU A 38 -33.06 10.28 29.27
CA GLU A 38 -31.99 10.91 30.04
C GLU A 38 -30.75 10.06 30.35
N SER A 39 -29.75 10.19 29.48
CA SER A 39 -28.34 10.14 29.89
C SER A 39 -27.56 11.11 29.02
N ASP A 40 -27.82 12.40 29.25
CA ASP A 40 -26.90 13.49 28.91
C ASP A 40 -25.65 13.36 29.77
N ASP A 41 -24.68 12.54 29.37
CA ASP A 41 -23.29 12.74 29.77
C ASP A 41 -22.34 11.82 29.00
N ALA A 42 -21.17 12.38 28.72
CA ALA A 42 -20.04 11.78 28.02
C ALA A 42 -20.22 11.67 26.50
N TRP A 43 -20.21 12.84 25.84
CA TRP A 43 -19.43 12.98 24.61
C TRP A 43 -17.99 12.60 24.96
N SER A 44 -17.71 11.30 24.94
CA SER A 44 -16.42 10.74 25.25
C SER A 44 -15.49 11.20 24.14
N ASP A 45 -14.79 12.28 24.48
CA ASP A 45 -13.58 12.82 23.90
C ASP A 45 -13.37 12.35 22.47
N SER A 46 -13.77 13.23 21.54
CA SER A 46 -13.32 13.19 20.16
C SER A 46 -11.84 12.87 20.19
N GLN A 47 -11.52 11.60 19.89
CA GLN A 47 -10.21 11.00 20.05
C GLN A 47 -9.20 12.03 19.60
N SER A 48 -8.57 12.67 20.59
CA SER A 48 -7.70 13.81 20.40
C SER A 48 -6.66 13.37 19.40
N VAL A 49 -6.89 13.73 18.12
CA VAL A 49 -5.88 13.65 17.09
C VAL A 49 -4.71 14.38 17.69
N ASN A 50 -3.66 13.62 17.99
CA ASN A 50 -2.53 14.11 18.72
C ASN A 50 -1.76 15.03 17.78
N THR A 51 -2.28 16.23 17.58
CA THR A 51 -1.74 17.29 16.72
C THR A 51 -0.39 17.80 17.27
N GLY A 52 0.10 17.23 18.38
CA GLY A 52 1.42 17.48 18.96
C GLY A 52 2.47 16.38 18.74
N SER A 53 2.12 15.18 18.23
CA SER A 53 3.09 14.06 18.13
C SER A 53 3.74 13.92 16.75
N TRP A 54 3.63 14.89 15.86
CA TRP A 54 4.39 14.91 14.60
C TRP A 54 5.90 14.96 14.82
N ARG A 55 6.35 15.55 15.95
CA ARG A 55 7.78 15.63 16.33
C ARG A 55 8.37 14.30 16.82
N ALA A 56 7.54 13.28 17.08
CA ALA A 56 7.99 11.96 17.51
C ALA A 56 7.94 10.91 16.40
N LEU A 57 7.50 11.27 15.20
CA LEU A 57 7.52 10.39 14.03
C LEU A 57 8.95 10.30 13.49
N ASP A 58 9.68 9.32 14.00
CA ASP A 58 11.02 8.99 13.55
C ASP A 58 10.97 8.41 12.13
N LEU A 59 11.36 9.22 11.14
CA LEU A 59 11.43 8.83 9.73
C LEU A 59 12.37 7.63 9.51
N SER A 60 13.33 7.38 10.41
CA SER A 60 14.21 6.20 10.36
C SER A 60 13.42 4.89 10.44
N LYS A 61 12.21 4.90 11.02
CA LYS A 61 11.30 3.73 11.08
C LYS A 61 10.73 3.34 9.71
N LEU A 62 10.77 4.21 8.71
CA LEU A 62 10.41 3.86 7.33
C LEU A 62 11.44 2.91 6.71
N ASP A 63 12.70 3.00 7.10
CA ASP A 63 13.75 2.13 6.56
C ASP A 63 13.94 0.86 7.39
N GLU A 64 13.27 0.77 8.56
CA GLU A 64 13.34 -0.38 9.43
C GLU A 64 12.73 -1.63 8.75
N PRO A 65 13.48 -2.75 8.68
CA PRO A 65 12.98 -3.98 8.10
C PRO A 65 11.85 -4.56 8.96
N LYS A 66 10.71 -4.87 8.34
CA LYS A 66 9.54 -5.45 9.04
C LYS A 66 8.91 -6.56 8.22
N ASP A 67 8.43 -7.58 8.90
CA ASP A 67 7.86 -8.81 8.36
C ASP A 67 6.38 -8.67 8.00
N TYR A 68 6.05 -7.64 7.21
CA TYR A 68 4.68 -7.44 6.76
C TYR A 68 4.23 -8.53 5.78
N GLN A 69 3.00 -9.00 5.96
CA GLN A 69 2.32 -9.90 5.03
C GLN A 69 1.32 -9.12 4.19
N PHE A 70 1.29 -9.39 2.89
CA PHE A 70 0.41 -8.70 1.95
C PHE A 70 -0.40 -9.69 1.12
N GLN A 71 -1.66 -9.34 0.89
CA GLN A 71 -2.55 -10.08 0.01
C GLN A 71 -2.60 -9.44 -1.38
N SER A 72 -2.92 -10.24 -2.39
CA SER A 72 -3.18 -9.72 -3.74
C SER A 72 -4.20 -8.59 -3.73
N GLY A 73 -3.88 -7.50 -4.42
CA GLY A 73 -4.70 -6.30 -4.50
C GLY A 73 -4.51 -5.29 -3.38
N SER A 74 -3.74 -5.61 -2.33
CA SER A 74 -3.42 -4.68 -1.24
C SER A 74 -2.65 -3.46 -1.76
N ARG A 75 -2.96 -2.29 -1.18
CA ARG A 75 -2.23 -1.04 -1.43
C ARG A 75 -1.00 -0.96 -0.53
N VAL A 76 0.11 -0.56 -1.11
CA VAL A 76 1.42 -0.62 -0.47
C VAL A 76 2.27 0.55 -0.94
N TRP A 77 3.12 1.06 -0.07
CA TRP A 77 4.14 2.04 -0.41
C TRP A 77 5.45 1.31 -0.70
N VAL A 78 6.09 1.65 -1.82
CA VAL A 78 7.37 1.06 -2.22
C VAL A 78 8.42 2.15 -2.43
N ARG A 79 9.63 1.91 -1.95
CA ARG A 79 10.79 2.79 -2.14
C ARG A 79 11.49 2.41 -3.45
N THR A 80 11.58 3.35 -4.38
CA THR A 80 12.29 3.15 -5.65
C THR A 80 13.80 3.31 -5.46
N SER A 81 14.59 2.94 -6.48
CA SER A 81 16.04 3.16 -6.49
C SER A 81 16.43 4.64 -6.42
N GLU A 82 15.51 5.53 -6.76
CA GLU A 82 15.68 6.98 -6.65
C GLU A 82 15.38 7.49 -5.23
N HIS A 83 15.20 6.60 -4.24
CA HIS A 83 14.82 6.91 -2.86
C HIS A 83 13.45 7.61 -2.73
N ASN A 84 12.62 7.52 -3.77
CA ASN A 84 11.26 8.06 -3.77
C ASN A 84 10.27 6.98 -3.35
N TRP A 85 9.34 7.34 -2.46
CA TRP A 85 8.23 6.45 -2.10
C TRP A 85 7.08 6.60 -3.09
N ARG A 86 6.57 5.47 -3.59
CA ARG A 86 5.49 5.43 -4.57
C ARG A 86 4.40 4.50 -4.09
N LEU A 87 3.14 4.91 -4.31
CA LEU A 87 1.99 4.04 -4.07
C LEU A 87 1.92 2.98 -5.16
N GLY A 88 1.79 1.73 -4.73
CA GLY A 88 1.62 0.56 -5.58
C GLY A 88 0.51 -0.36 -5.11
N LYS A 89 0.30 -1.41 -5.89
CA LYS A 89 -0.67 -2.46 -5.65
C LYS A 89 0.00 -3.82 -5.81
N VAL A 90 -0.22 -4.72 -4.86
CA VAL A 90 0.27 -6.09 -4.95
C VAL A 90 -0.51 -6.83 -6.05
N VAL A 91 0.21 -7.45 -7.00
CA VAL A 91 -0.40 -8.07 -8.20
C VAL A 91 -0.68 -9.55 -8.00
N LYS A 92 0.17 -10.22 -7.22
CA LYS A 92 0.12 -11.68 -7.01
C LYS A 92 0.04 -11.97 -5.53
N ASP A 93 -0.77 -12.97 -5.20
CA ASP A 93 -0.93 -13.45 -3.83
C ASP A 93 0.24 -14.30 -3.35
N GLN A 94 0.90 -14.99 -4.30
CA GLN A 94 2.05 -15.83 -3.99
C GLN A 94 3.32 -14.98 -3.89
N SER A 95 3.82 -14.82 -2.66
CA SER A 95 5.18 -14.38 -2.42
C SER A 95 6.18 -15.39 -2.98
N ARG A 96 7.34 -14.91 -3.39
CA ARG A 96 8.47 -15.76 -3.76
C ARG A 96 9.51 -15.70 -2.65
N ARG A 97 9.80 -16.82 -2.01
CA ARG A 97 10.89 -16.89 -1.05
C ARG A 97 12.23 -16.87 -1.77
N ARG A 98 13.11 -15.93 -1.42
CA ARG A 98 14.47 -15.78 -1.97
C ARG A 98 15.43 -15.28 -0.89
N PRO A 99 16.75 -15.49 -1.05
CA PRO A 99 17.76 -14.89 -0.19
C PRO A 99 17.67 -13.36 -0.17
N LEU A 100 17.89 -12.77 1.00
CA LEU A 100 17.88 -11.33 1.20
C LEU A 100 19.08 -10.69 0.49
N ALA A 101 18.86 -9.52 -0.13
CA ALA A 101 19.95 -8.79 -0.79
C ALA A 101 21.04 -8.34 0.20
N ARG A 102 20.65 -7.97 1.43
CA ARG A 102 21.56 -7.51 2.49
C ARG A 102 22.25 -8.65 3.23
N ASN A 103 21.59 -9.81 3.33
CA ASN A 103 22.11 -10.98 4.03
C ASN A 103 21.70 -12.27 3.30
N PRO A 104 22.58 -12.87 2.48
CA PRO A 104 22.24 -14.04 1.67
C PRO A 104 21.99 -15.31 2.50
N THR A 105 22.34 -15.31 3.79
CA THR A 105 22.04 -16.43 4.71
C THR A 105 20.58 -16.43 5.18
N GLN A 106 19.88 -15.32 5.00
CA GLN A 106 18.48 -15.17 5.40
C GLN A 106 17.57 -15.18 4.18
N GLU A 107 16.43 -15.85 4.27
CA GLU A 107 15.40 -15.83 3.23
C GLU A 107 14.28 -14.84 3.60
N ALA A 108 13.67 -14.22 2.59
CA ALA A 108 12.46 -13.42 2.77
C ALA A 108 11.45 -13.61 1.63
N ASP A 109 10.23 -13.19 1.92
CA ASP A 109 9.12 -13.15 0.97
C ASP A 109 9.20 -11.91 0.09
N TYR A 110 9.32 -12.14 -1.22
CA TYR A 110 9.26 -11.09 -2.25
C TYR A 110 7.87 -11.01 -2.86
N TYR A 111 7.28 -9.81 -2.82
CA TYR A 111 5.96 -9.52 -3.38
C TYR A 111 6.10 -8.78 -4.71
N GLN A 112 5.32 -9.17 -5.71
CA GLN A 112 5.27 -8.45 -6.99
C GLN A 112 4.31 -7.26 -6.86
N VAL A 113 4.84 -6.04 -6.95
CA VAL A 113 4.08 -4.80 -6.85
C VAL A 113 4.03 -4.10 -8.20
N GLN A 114 2.84 -3.65 -8.59
CA GLN A 114 2.62 -2.75 -9.71
C GLN A 114 2.47 -1.33 -9.17
N PHE A 115 3.30 -0.41 -9.65
CA PHE A 115 3.28 0.99 -9.23
C PHE A 115 3.41 1.92 -10.44
N GLY A 116 2.99 3.16 -10.23
CA GLY A 116 3.01 4.18 -11.26
C GLY A 116 4.30 4.99 -11.29
N VAL A 117 4.78 5.28 -12.49
CA VAL A 117 5.74 6.36 -12.74
C VAL A 117 5.03 7.36 -13.65
N ASN A 118 5.06 8.64 -13.30
CA ASN A 118 4.39 9.72 -14.05
C ASN A 118 2.88 9.45 -14.27
N GLY A 119 2.19 8.97 -13.23
CA GLY A 119 0.75 8.68 -13.26
C GLY A 119 0.33 7.38 -13.96
N LYS A 120 1.25 6.63 -14.60
CA LYS A 120 0.93 5.38 -15.32
C LYS A 120 1.36 4.14 -14.53
N MET A 121 0.40 3.35 -14.04
CA MET A 121 0.63 2.08 -13.29
C MET A 121 1.11 0.92 -14.19
N ASN A 122 2.26 1.07 -14.86
CA ASN A 122 2.77 0.04 -15.78
C ASN A 122 4.01 -0.69 -15.28
N THR A 123 4.69 -0.15 -14.27
CA THR A 123 5.93 -0.74 -13.75
C THR A 123 5.63 -1.85 -12.76
N ARG A 124 6.27 -3.01 -12.94
CA ARG A 124 6.16 -4.15 -12.02
C ARG A 124 7.53 -4.55 -11.52
N LYS A 125 7.71 -4.61 -10.21
CA LYS A 125 8.96 -5.02 -9.57
C LYS A 125 8.68 -5.88 -8.33
N TYR A 126 9.66 -6.67 -7.94
CA TYR A 126 9.60 -7.45 -6.70
C TYR A 126 10.23 -6.65 -5.56
N PHE A 127 9.57 -6.63 -4.41
CA PHE A 127 10.04 -5.96 -3.20
C PHE A 127 9.92 -6.91 -2.01
N ALA A 128 10.83 -6.76 -1.05
CA ALA A 128 10.83 -7.52 0.21
C ALA A 128 10.58 -6.54 1.38
N PRO A 129 9.57 -6.79 2.24
CA PRO A 129 9.29 -5.94 3.40
C PRO A 129 10.45 -5.91 4.41
N LEU A 130 11.17 -7.03 4.52
CA LEU A 130 12.37 -7.18 5.31
C LEU A 130 13.59 -6.40 4.77
N ASN A 131 13.50 -5.74 3.61
CA ASN A 131 14.52 -4.79 3.16
C ASN A 131 14.22 -3.35 3.59
N GLY A 132 13.05 -3.06 4.17
CA GLY A 132 12.59 -1.69 4.42
C GLY A 132 12.13 -0.96 3.16
N GLU A 133 12.12 -1.61 1.99
CA GLU A 133 11.74 -0.99 0.71
C GLU A 133 10.22 -1.02 0.45
N MET A 134 9.44 -1.62 1.34
CA MET A 134 8.00 -1.82 1.18
C MET A 134 7.27 -1.69 2.52
N LYS A 135 6.18 -0.92 2.54
CA LYS A 135 5.35 -0.65 3.73
C LYS A 135 3.86 -0.76 3.41
N PRO A 136 3.02 -1.12 4.39
CA PRO A 136 1.57 -1.10 4.22
C PRO A 136 1.05 0.32 4.06
N ASP A 137 -0.05 0.47 3.34
CA ASP A 137 -0.76 1.74 3.18
C ASP A 137 -1.62 2.07 4.41
N THR A 138 -0.97 2.33 5.55
CA THR A 138 -1.62 2.75 6.80
C THR A 138 -1.54 4.25 7.01
N HIS A 139 -2.42 4.80 7.85
CA HIS A 139 -2.44 6.23 8.19
C HIS A 139 -1.06 6.73 8.66
N LEU A 140 -0.45 6.01 9.61
CA LEU A 140 0.87 6.32 10.15
C LEU A 140 1.95 6.40 9.07
N ILE A 141 1.98 5.45 8.13
CA ILE A 141 2.95 5.46 7.03
C ILE A 141 2.71 6.67 6.11
N ARG A 142 1.44 6.97 5.78
CA ARG A 142 1.11 8.15 4.95
C ARG A 142 1.56 9.45 5.60
N GLU A 143 1.34 9.61 6.91
CA GLU A 143 1.79 10.79 7.66
C GLU A 143 3.31 10.91 7.64
N MET A 144 4.05 9.82 7.89
CA MET A 144 5.51 9.84 7.81
C MET A 144 6.01 10.19 6.41
N LEU A 145 5.36 9.69 5.36
CA LEU A 145 5.71 10.01 3.97
C LEU A 145 5.39 11.46 3.59
N GLN A 146 4.29 12.01 4.12
CA GLN A 146 3.93 13.43 3.96
C GLN A 146 4.96 14.33 4.66
N LEU A 147 5.34 14.00 5.89
CA LEU A 147 6.35 14.75 6.65
C LEU A 147 7.72 14.72 5.96
N GLY A 148 8.08 13.60 5.32
CA GLY A 148 9.30 13.48 4.53
C GLY A 148 9.24 14.12 3.14
N GLY A 149 8.08 14.67 2.73
CA GLY A 149 7.90 15.28 1.40
C GLY A 149 7.88 14.28 0.24
N TRP A 150 7.63 12.99 0.50
CA TRP A 150 7.68 11.93 -0.52
C TRP A 150 6.31 11.57 -1.11
N SER A 151 5.22 12.10 -0.57
CA SER A 151 3.88 11.87 -1.10
C SER A 151 3.45 13.00 -2.02
N ASP A 152 3.39 12.74 -3.33
CA ASP A 152 2.85 13.67 -4.34
C ASP A 152 1.32 13.90 -4.24
N PHE A 153 0.66 13.38 -3.20
CA PHE A 153 -0.80 13.46 -3.01
C PHE A 153 -1.34 14.89 -2.98
N LEU A 154 -0.48 15.89 -2.74
CA LEU A 154 -0.85 17.31 -2.74
C LEU A 154 -0.51 18.04 -4.05
N ALA A 155 0.21 17.43 -4.99
CA ALA A 155 0.71 18.13 -6.19
C ALA A 155 -0.26 18.15 -7.38
N THR A 156 -1.44 17.51 -7.28
CA THR A 156 -2.39 17.43 -8.42
C THR A 156 -3.62 18.34 -8.27
N GLY A 157 -3.46 19.46 -7.57
CA GLY A 157 -4.50 20.49 -7.43
C GLY A 157 -3.91 21.83 -7.00
N GLU A 158 -3.34 22.56 -7.95
CA GLU A 158 -3.21 24.03 -7.96
C GLU A 158 -2.73 24.76 -6.68
N THR A 159 -1.43 25.09 -6.61
CA THR A 159 -0.88 26.43 -6.24
C THR A 159 0.65 26.35 -6.32
N GLY A 160 1.41 27.11 -7.10
CA GLY A 160 1.10 28.40 -7.69
C GLY A 160 1.34 29.57 -6.72
N VAL A 161 2.39 29.55 -5.89
CA VAL A 161 3.04 30.70 -5.21
C VAL A 161 4.21 30.13 -4.37
N GLY A 162 5.41 30.70 -4.27
CA GLY A 162 5.96 31.93 -4.79
C GLY A 162 7.49 31.83 -4.78
N LEU A 163 8.06 32.46 -5.80
CA LEU A 163 9.44 32.86 -5.95
C LEU A 163 9.93 33.46 -4.63
N ILE A 164 10.91 32.85 -3.97
CA ILE A 164 11.65 33.50 -2.88
C ILE A 164 12.61 34.46 -3.56
N GLU A 165 12.16 35.71 -3.70
CA GLU A 165 12.98 36.83 -4.14
C GLU A 165 14.06 37.07 -3.09
N SER A 166 15.33 36.94 -3.48
CA SER A 166 16.47 37.29 -2.64
C SER A 166 16.43 38.79 -2.31
N PRO A 167 16.69 39.20 -1.06
CA PRO A 167 16.76 40.62 -0.74
C PRO A 167 17.96 41.25 -1.46
N PRO A 168 17.81 42.44 -2.09
CA PRO A 168 18.96 43.18 -2.59
C PRO A 168 19.76 43.75 -1.42
N SER A 169 21.09 43.68 -1.54
CA SER A 169 22.06 44.37 -0.67
C SER A 169 22.06 45.88 -0.88
#